data_AF-A0A4Y1X2T1-F1
#
_entry.id   AF-A0A4Y1X2T1-F1
#
_cell.length_a   1.000
_cell.length_b   1.000
_cell.length_c   1.000
_cell.angle_alpha   90.00
_cell.angle_beta   90.00
_cell.angle_gamma   90.00
#
_symmetry.space_group_name_H-M   'P 1'
#
loop_
_entity.id
_entity.type
_entity.pdbx_description
1 polymer ?
#
loop_
_entity_poly.entity_id
_entity_poly.type
_entity_poly.pdbx_seq_one_letter_code
_entity_poly.pdbx_strand_id
1 'polypeptide(L)' 'MFDELPNCFGKAGQNDNKLIYAYDVVWLQGYYHKHPPVSPIAKEIARACENEEDNPIIVFAKIK' A
#
# COMPACT_ATOMS: atom_id res chain seq x y z
N MET A 1 -2.52 6.53 -10.16
CA MET A 1 -3.02 6.55 -8.77
C MET A 1 -3.52 5.15 -8.48
N PHE A 2 -3.19 4.56 -7.34
CA PHE A 2 -3.69 3.23 -6.99
C PHE A 2 -5.05 3.38 -6.34
N ASP A 3 -6.06 2.70 -6.86
CA ASP A 3 -7.39 2.73 -6.26
C ASP A 3 -7.30 2.16 -4.84
N GLU A 4 -7.92 2.86 -3.88
CA GLU A 4 -8.00 2.49 -2.46
C GLU A 4 -6.67 2.37 -1.70
N LEU A 5 -5.58 2.86 -2.30
CA LEU A 5 -4.37 3.16 -1.56
C LEU A 5 -4.21 4.67 -1.40
N PRO A 6 -3.72 5.11 -0.24
CA PRO A 6 -3.47 6.51 -0.02
C PRO A 6 -2.42 7.09 -0.96
N ASN A 7 -2.56 8.37 -1.29
CA ASN A 7 -1.69 9.06 -2.25
C ASN A 7 -0.36 9.60 -1.69
N CYS A 8 -0.08 9.36 -0.41
CA CYS A 8 1.19 9.72 0.21
C CYS A 8 2.06 8.48 0.28
N PHE A 9 2.80 8.28 -0.80
CA PHE A 9 3.78 7.21 -0.95
C PHE A 9 5.16 7.81 -1.22
N GLY A 10 6.18 7.26 -0.57
CA GLY A 10 7.55 7.44 -1.04
C GLY A 10 7.77 6.53 -2.24
N LYS A 11 8.17 7.08 -3.40
CA LYS A 11 8.75 6.24 -4.46
C LYS A 11 10.01 5.61 -3.86
N ALA A 12 9.94 4.33 -3.55
CA ALA A 12 11.06 3.58 -2.99
C ALA A 12 12.09 3.22 -4.06
N GLY A 13 11.65 3.12 -5.32
CA GLY A 13 12.53 2.85 -6.44
C GLY A 13 11.78 2.51 -7.72
N GLN A 14 12.51 1.87 -8.63
CA GLN A 14 11.99 1.33 -9.87
C GLN A 14 12.76 0.06 -10.20
N ASN A 15 12.08 -0.96 -10.71
CA ASN A 15 12.69 -2.16 -11.24
C ASN A 15 12.05 -2.46 -12.60
N ASP A 16 12.87 -2.47 -13.66
CA ASP A 16 12.44 -2.50 -15.06
C ASP A 16 11.34 -1.44 -15.35
N ASN A 17 10.17 -1.90 -15.82
CA ASN A 17 8.99 -1.10 -16.11
C ASN A 17 8.01 -0.99 -14.93
N LYS A 18 8.48 -1.28 -13.70
CA LYS A 18 7.66 -1.21 -12.49
C LYS A 18 8.15 -0.14 -11.53
N LEU A 19 7.25 0.77 -11.15
CA LEU A 19 7.47 1.70 -10.04
C LEU A 19 7.23 0.98 -8.72
N ILE A 20 8.11 1.22 -7.75
CA ILE A 20 8.06 0.60 -6.43
C ILE A 20 7.66 1.67 -5.43
N TYR A 21 6.61 1.39 -4.66
CA TYR A 21 6.12 2.23 -3.58
C TYR A 21 6.17 1.46 -2.27
N ALA A 22 6.66 2.11 -1.23
CA ALA A 22 6.65 1.56 0.12
C ALA A 22 5.59 2.29 0.96
N TYR A 23 4.76 1.51 1.63
CA TYR A 23 3.74 2.01 2.54
C TYR A 23 4.03 1.52 3.96
N ASP A 24 4.12 2.46 4.89
CA ASP A 24 4.22 2.18 6.31
C ASP A 24 2.93 1.50 6.84
N VAL A 25 3.09 0.48 7.67
CA VAL A 25 1.98 -0.35 8.17
C VAL A 25 1.06 0.45 9.09
N VAL A 26 1.61 1.19 10.06
CA VAL A 26 0.85 2.03 11.00
C VAL A 26 0.02 3.05 10.22
N TRP A 27 0.62 3.62 9.18
CA TRP A 27 -0.05 4.60 8.34
C TRP A 27 -1.17 3.99 7.50
N LEU A 28 -0.97 2.78 6.94
CA LEU A 28 -2.02 2.03 6.23
C LEU A 28 -3.17 1.61 7.14
N GLN A 29 -2.89 1.15 8.35
CA GLN A 29 -3.93 0.84 9.35
C GLN A 29 -4.80 2.07 9.64
N GLY A 30 -4.17 3.22 9.89
CA GLY A 30 -4.87 4.49 10.12
C GLY A 30 -5.71 4.93 8.93
N TYR A 31 -5.23 4.67 7.71
CA TYR A 31 -5.99 4.92 6.48
C TYR A 31 -7.22 4.00 6.38
N TYR A 32 -7.06 2.68 6.52
CA TYR A 32 -8.16 1.72 6.40
C TYR A 32 -9.19 1.82 7.52
N HIS A 33 -8.80 2.32 8.70
CA HIS A 33 -9.77 2.66 9.75
C HIS A 33 -10.75 3.76 9.33
N LYS A 34 -10.27 4.76 8.58
CA LYS A 34 -11.09 5.88 8.07
C LYS A 34 -11.75 5.56 6.72
N HIS A 35 -11.14 4.68 5.94
CA HIS A 35 -11.54 4.30 4.60
C HIS A 35 -11.55 2.78 4.48
N PRO A 36 -12.63 2.10 4.94
CA PRO A 36 -12.69 0.64 4.93
C PRO A 36 -12.44 0.07 3.52
N PRO A 37 -11.56 -0.92 3.37
CA PRO A 37 -11.17 -1.45 2.05
C PRO A 37 -12.33 -2.20 1.39
N VAL A 38 -12.63 -1.91 0.12
CA VAL A 38 -13.73 -2.56 -0.62
C VAL A 38 -13.22 -3.57 -1.64
N SER A 39 -12.16 -3.23 -2.40
CA SER A 39 -11.60 -4.13 -3.40
C SER A 39 -10.91 -5.35 -2.77
N PRO A 40 -10.80 -6.46 -3.52
CA PRO A 40 -10.06 -7.63 -3.07
C PRO A 40 -8.62 -7.32 -2.67
N ILE A 41 -7.92 -6.49 -3.45
CA ILE A 41 -6.51 -6.15 -3.18
C ILE A 41 -6.36 -5.26 -1.96
N ALA A 42 -7.24 -4.29 -1.74
CA ALA A 42 -7.21 -3.46 -0.55
C ALA A 42 -7.50 -4.28 0.72
N LYS A 43 -8.42 -5.26 0.64
CA LYS A 43 -8.69 -6.19 1.75
C LYS A 43 -7.51 -7.10 2.06
N GLU A 44 -6.81 -7.56 1.03
CA GLU A 44 -5.59 -8.36 1.19
C GLU A 44 -4.48 -7.54 1.87
N ILE A 45 -4.25 -6.31 1.39
CA ILE A 45 -3.27 -5.39 1.99
C ILE A 45 -3.64 -5.08 3.45
N ALA A 46 -4.90 -4.80 3.75
CA ALA A 46 -5.35 -4.52 5.12
C ALA A 46 -5.11 -5.70 6.07
N ARG A 47 -5.35 -6.95 5.62
CA ARG A 47 -5.02 -8.16 6.40
C ARG A 47 -3.53 -8.33 6.62
N ALA A 48 -2.72 -7.97 5.63
CA ALA A 48 -1.25 -7.99 5.74
C ALA A 48 -0.71 -6.88 6.65
N CYS A 49 -1.54 -5.93 7.08
CA CYS A 49 -1.17 -4.80 7.93
C CYS A 49 -1.69 -4.97 9.37
N GLU A 50 -1.95 -6.18 9.87
CA GLU A 50 -2.54 -6.38 11.21
C GLU A 50 -1.56 -6.13 12.37
N ASN A 51 -0.25 -6.19 12.12
CA ASN A 51 0.80 -5.98 13.13
C ASN A 51 1.61 -4.71 12.84
N GLU A 52 1.63 -3.75 13.77
CA GLU A 52 2.33 -2.47 13.64
C GLU A 52 3.86 -2.59 13.51
N GLU A 53 4.44 -3.71 13.96
CA GLU A 53 5.88 -3.97 13.86
C GLU A 53 6.29 -4.61 12.52
N ASP A 54 5.34 -4.92 11.65
CA ASP A 54 5.64 -5.54 10.36
C ASP A 54 6.36 -4.58 9.41
N ASN A 55 7.13 -5.18 8.50
CA ASN A 55 7.83 -4.43 7.46
C ASN A 55 6.84 -3.67 6.55
N PRO A 56 7.27 -2.54 5.95
CA PRO A 56 6.45 -1.81 4.99
C PRO A 56 5.94 -2.68 3.84
N ILE A 57 4.70 -2.41 3.40
CA ILE A 57 4.11 -3.07 2.24
C ILE A 57 4.71 -2.47 0.96
N ILE A 58 5.26 -3.35 0.12
CA ILE A 58 5.83 -2.96 -1.17
C ILE A 58 4.83 -3.18 -2.29
N VAL A 59 4.44 -2.10 -2.96
CA VAL A 59 3.52 -2.12 -4.09
C VAL A 59 4.27 -1.87 -5.39
N PHE A 60 4.09 -2.78 -6.35
CA PHE A 60 4.66 -2.66 -7.69
C PHE A 60 3.60 -2.16 -8.67
N ALA A 61 3.72 -0.92 -9.15
CA ALA A 61 2.90 -0.39 -10.25
C ALA A 61 3.58 -0.61 -11.59
N LYS A 62 2.81 -1.03 -12.60
CA LYS A 62 3.23 -0.89 -13.99
C LYS A 62 2.82 0.50 -14.50
N ILE A 63 3.74 1.17 -15.17
CA ILE A 63 3.38 2.33 -15.99
C ILE A 63 2.64 1.77 -17.22
N LYS A 64 1.41 2.24 -17.46
CA LYS A 64 0.66 1.94 -18.68
C LYS A 64 1.11 2.88 -19.79
#